data_AF-A0A941UJC6-F1
#
_entry.id   AF-A0A941UJC6-F1
#
_cell.length_a   1.000
_cell.length_b   1.000
_cell.length_c   1.000
_cell.angle_alpha   90.00
_cell.angle_beta   90.00
_cell.angle_gamma   90.00
#
_symmetry.space_group_name_H-M   'P 1'
#
loop_
_entity.id
_entity.type
_entity.pdbx_description
1 polymer ?
#
loop_
_entity_poly.entity_id
_entity_poly.type
_entity_poly.pdbx_seq_one_letter_code
_entity_poly.pdbx_strand_id
1 'polypeptide(L)'
;MNQTKIMQKDSRIYVAGHRGLVGSAILRKLREHGFTDLLTKTSTDLDLRRQSDAERFFAEERPDYVFLAAAKVGGILANNTYKAEFIYDNIMIAANVIHAAYTNGIKKLLNLGSSCIYPKSAPQPLKEEYLLTGLLEPTNEPYAVAKIRDS
;
A
#
# COMPACT_ATOMS: atom_id res chain seq x y z
N MET A 1 24.14 2.24 19.65
CA MET A 1 23.69 3.53 19.08
C MET A 1 22.92 3.25 17.79
N ASN A 2 21.59 3.26 17.83
CA ASN A 2 20.78 3.13 16.62
C ASN A 2 20.78 4.49 15.90
N GLN A 3 21.60 4.62 14.86
CA GLN A 3 21.42 5.71 13.91
C GLN A 3 20.07 5.48 13.21
N THR A 4 19.08 6.34 13.50
CA THR A 4 17.89 6.46 12.68
C THR A 4 18.35 6.76 11.26
N LYS A 5 18.31 5.77 10.37
CA LYS A 5 18.79 5.91 8.99
C LYS A 5 17.81 6.86 8.27
N ILE A 6 18.16 8.14 8.21
CA ILE A 6 17.37 9.16 7.52
C ILE A 6 17.46 8.88 6.01
N MET A 7 16.32 8.92 5.32
CA MET A 7 16.25 8.82 3.86
C MET A 7 17.06 9.95 3.23
N GLN A 8 17.97 9.63 2.30
CA GLN A 8 18.76 10.64 1.60
C GLN A 8 17.94 11.28 0.49
N LYS A 9 18.23 12.54 0.14
CA LYS A 9 17.42 13.30 -0.84
C LYS A 9 17.48 12.74 -2.26
N ASP A 10 18.58 12.06 -2.58
CA ASP A 10 18.86 11.35 -3.81
C ASP A 10 18.45 9.86 -3.77
N SER A 11 17.88 9.38 -2.65
CA SER A 11 17.38 8.00 -2.59
C SER A 11 16.25 7.81 -3.59
N ARG A 12 16.26 6.66 -4.28
CA ARG A 12 15.22 6.30 -5.25
C ARG A 12 13.96 5.84 -4.53
N ILE A 13 12.85 6.56 -4.70
CA ILE A 13 11.61 6.30 -3.97
C ILE A 13 10.51 5.92 -4.95
N TYR A 14 9.99 4.71 -4.83
CA TYR A 14 8.81 4.28 -5.58
C TYR A 14 7.52 4.60 -4.83
N VAL A 15 6.60 5.32 -5.48
CA VAL A 15 5.26 5.60 -4.96
C VAL A 15 4.22 4.83 -5.79
N ALA A 16 3.82 3.66 -5.31
CA ALA A 16 2.75 2.88 -5.93
C ALA A 16 1.40 3.58 -5.71
N GLY A 17 0.57 3.71 -6.75
CA GLY A 17 -0.72 4.40 -6.64
C GLY A 17 -0.59 5.94 -6.57
N HIS A 18 0.47 6.51 -7.13
CA HIS A 18 0.80 7.94 -7.08
C HIS A 18 -0.30 8.91 -7.57
N ARG A 19 -1.28 8.45 -8.37
CA ARG A 19 -2.39 9.29 -8.87
C ARG A 19 -3.60 9.33 -7.92
N GLY A 20 -3.65 8.44 -6.92
CA GLY A 20 -4.70 8.45 -5.91
C GLY A 20 -4.54 9.61 -4.93
N LEU A 21 -5.57 9.85 -4.11
CA LEU A 21 -5.56 10.92 -3.11
C LEU A 21 -4.34 10.86 -2.19
N VAL A 22 -4.06 9.68 -1.63
CA VAL A 22 -2.94 9.51 -0.69
C VAL A 22 -1.59 9.51 -1.42
N GLY A 23 -1.47 8.78 -2.53
CA GLY A 23 -0.24 8.73 -3.32
C GLY A 23 0.21 10.10 -3.85
N SER A 24 -0.73 10.91 -4.32
CA SER A 24 -0.43 12.26 -4.82
C SER A 24 0.00 13.21 -3.70
N ALA A 25 -0.59 13.09 -2.50
CA ALA A 25 -0.18 13.84 -1.33
C ALA A 25 1.23 13.46 -0.87
N ILE A 26 1.57 12.16 -0.85
CA ILE A 26 2.91 11.66 -0.55
C ILE A 26 3.92 12.23 -1.55
N LEU A 27 3.63 12.10 -2.85
CA LEU A 27 4.51 12.59 -3.91
C LEU A 27 4.77 14.10 -3.80
N ARG A 28 3.72 14.88 -3.54
CA ARG A 28 3.83 16.32 -3.28
C ARG A 28 4.73 16.61 -2.08
N LYS A 29 4.51 15.92 -0.96
CA LYS A 29 5.32 16.11 0.26
C LYS A 29 6.78 15.72 0.06
N LEU A 30 7.07 14.62 -0.66
CA LEU A 30 8.43 14.24 -1.00
C LEU A 30 9.14 15.34 -1.82
N ARG A 31 8.46 15.91 -2.82
CA ARG A 31 8.99 17.03 -3.60
C ARG A 31 9.21 18.28 -2.77
N GLU A 32 8.26 18.66 -1.92
CA GLU A 32 8.39 19.80 -1.00
C GLU A 32 9.58 19.66 -0.04
N HIS A 33 9.91 18.42 0.34
CA HIS A 33 11.07 18.12 1.17
C HIS A 33 12.37 17.91 0.36
N GLY A 34 12.37 18.14 -0.95
CA GLY A 34 13.58 18.11 -1.79
C GLY A 34 14.06 16.72 -2.20
N PHE A 35 13.19 15.70 -2.18
CA PHE A 35 13.53 14.39 -2.77
C PHE A 35 13.47 14.46 -4.30
N THR A 36 14.51 13.97 -4.98
CA THR A 36 14.70 14.19 -6.42
C THR A 36 14.47 12.95 -7.28
N ASP A 37 14.82 11.75 -6.80
CA ASP A 37 14.65 10.49 -7.53
C ASP A 37 13.32 9.80 -7.16
N LEU A 38 12.23 10.26 -7.78
CA LEU A 38 10.87 9.78 -7.52
C LEU A 38 10.39 8.92 -8.70
N LEU A 39 10.21 7.63 -8.44
CA LEU A 39 9.72 6.66 -9.40
C LEU A 39 8.22 6.49 -9.28
N THR A 40 7.51 6.59 -10.41
CA THR A 40 6.07 6.34 -10.50
C THR A 40 5.72 5.57 -11.76
N LYS A 41 4.75 4.67 -11.67
CA LYS A 41 4.16 3.96 -12.83
C LYS A 41 2.64 4.04 -12.73
N THR A 42 1.98 4.15 -13.88
CA THR A 42 0.51 4.01 -13.94
C THR A 42 0.13 2.53 -13.97
N SER A 43 -1.15 2.21 -13.74
CA SER A 43 -1.64 0.84 -13.82
C SER A 43 -1.60 0.25 -15.24
N THR A 44 -1.47 1.10 -16.27
CA THR A 44 -1.27 0.65 -17.66
C THR A 44 0.19 0.31 -17.94
N ASP A 45 1.14 0.99 -17.26
CA ASP A 45 2.57 0.74 -17.42
C ASP A 45 3.06 -0.43 -16.55
N LEU A 46 2.40 -0.64 -15.41
CA LEU A 46 2.74 -1.69 -14.45
C LEU A 46 1.48 -2.21 -13.77
N ASP A 47 1.11 -3.44 -14.09
CA ASP A 47 0.04 -4.14 -13.38
C ASP A 47 0.58 -4.87 -12.15
N LEU A 48 0.46 -4.23 -10.98
CA LEU A 48 0.91 -4.79 -9.70
C LEU A 48 0.17 -6.06 -9.28
N ARG A 49 -0.94 -6.43 -9.94
CA ARG A 49 -1.63 -7.71 -9.69
C ARG A 49 -0.91 -8.88 -10.37
N ARG A 50 -0.07 -8.60 -11.36
CA ARG A 50 0.76 -9.59 -12.06
C ARG A 50 2.10 -9.73 -11.37
N GLN A 51 2.33 -10.89 -10.77
CA GLN A 51 3.56 -11.20 -10.03
C GLN A 51 4.81 -10.96 -10.88
N SER A 52 4.83 -11.50 -12.11
CA SER A 52 5.97 -11.35 -13.03
C SER A 52 6.29 -9.90 -13.39
N ASP A 53 5.28 -9.04 -13.48
CA ASP A 53 5.47 -7.63 -13.82
C ASP A 53 6.05 -6.85 -12.63
N ALA A 54 5.54 -7.14 -11.43
CA ALA A 54 6.10 -6.58 -10.20
C ALA A 54 7.56 -7.04 -9.99
N GLU A 55 7.84 -8.33 -10.10
CA GLU A 55 9.18 -8.89 -9.95
C GLU A 55 10.18 -8.25 -10.94
N ARG A 56 9.80 -8.17 -12.22
CA ARG A 56 10.62 -7.53 -13.26
C ARG A 56 10.88 -6.05 -12.93
N PHE A 57 9.83 -5.30 -12.59
CA PHE A 57 9.95 -3.89 -12.26
C PHE A 57 10.90 -3.63 -11.08
N PHE A 58 10.78 -4.41 -10.00
CA PHE A 58 11.64 -4.25 -8.83
C PHE A 58 13.10 -4.65 -9.10
N ALA A 59 13.33 -5.67 -9.93
CA ALA A 59 14.66 -6.10 -10.34
C ALA A 59 15.36 -5.06 -11.24
N GLU A 60 14.61 -4.40 -12.13
CA GLU A 60 15.13 -3.41 -13.07
C GLU A 60 15.37 -2.04 -12.39
N GLU A 61 14.37 -1.53 -11.67
CA GLU A 61 14.39 -0.14 -11.20
C GLU A 61 15.08 0.02 -9.84
N ARG A 62 15.10 -1.06 -9.04
CA ARG A 62 15.76 -1.19 -7.72
C ARG A 62 15.59 0.04 -6.81
N PRO A 63 14.35 0.39 -6.42
CA PRO A 63 14.14 1.51 -5.51
C PRO A 63 14.82 1.29 -4.15
N ASP A 64 15.13 2.36 -3.42
CA ASP A 64 15.60 2.27 -2.03
C ASP A 64 14.44 2.15 -1.05
N TYR A 65 13.33 2.85 -1.35
CA TYR A 65 12.17 2.99 -0.49
C TYR A 65 10.87 2.84 -1.29
N VAL A 66 9.86 2.26 -0.67
CA VAL A 66 8.55 2.04 -1.30
C VAL A 66 7.44 2.60 -0.42
N PHE A 67 6.57 3.42 -1.03
CA PHE A 67 5.28 3.80 -0.47
C PHE A 67 4.17 3.06 -1.23
N LEU A 68 3.56 2.07 -0.59
CA LEU A 68 2.46 1.30 -1.17
C LEU A 68 1.12 1.97 -0.86
N ALA A 69 0.72 2.88 -1.75
CA ALA A 69 -0.59 3.53 -1.73
C ALA A 69 -1.54 3.01 -2.82
N ALA A 70 -1.10 2.04 -3.63
CA ALA A 70 -1.94 1.37 -4.62
C ALA A 70 -2.93 0.43 -3.91
N ALA A 71 -4.22 0.61 -4.22
CA ALA A 71 -5.30 -0.25 -3.75
C ALA A 71 -6.47 -0.14 -4.72
N LYS A 72 -7.24 -1.21 -4.87
CA LYS A 72 -8.56 -1.14 -5.49
C LYS A 72 -9.52 -0.56 -4.45
N VAL A 73 -9.98 0.66 -4.70
CA VAL A 73 -10.90 1.42 -3.84
C VAL A 73 -12.15 1.82 -4.63
N GLY A 74 -13.28 1.99 -3.94
CA GLY A 74 -14.54 2.39 -4.57
C GLY A 74 -15.60 2.77 -3.54
N GLY A 75 -16.74 3.26 -4.01
CA GLY A 75 -17.89 3.56 -3.15
C GLY A 75 -18.60 2.31 -2.62
N ILE A 76 -19.61 2.51 -1.77
CA ILE A 76 -20.38 1.42 -1.13
C ILE A 76 -20.94 0.43 -2.16
N LEU A 77 -21.55 0.93 -3.23
CA LEU A 77 -22.12 0.09 -4.29
C LEU A 77 -21.05 -0.76 -4.98
N ALA A 78 -19.89 -0.17 -5.31
CA ALA A 78 -18.81 -0.88 -5.98
C ALA A 78 -18.20 -1.98 -5.09
N ASN A 79 -18.01 -1.72 -3.80
CA ASN A 79 -17.53 -2.73 -2.84
C ASN A 79 -18.52 -3.88 -2.71
N ASN A 80 -19.83 -3.60 -2.68
CA ASN A 80 -20.85 -4.63 -2.53
C ASN A 80 -21.06 -5.45 -3.82
N THR A 81 -20.90 -4.84 -4.99
CA THR A 81 -21.05 -5.50 -6.29
C THR A 81 -19.81 -6.32 -6.67
N TYR A 82 -18.60 -5.82 -6.43
CA TYR A 82 -17.35 -6.42 -6.92
C TYR A 82 -16.49 -7.03 -5.81
N LYS A 83 -17.12 -7.64 -4.79
CA LYS A 83 -16.43 -8.14 -3.58
C LYS A 83 -15.20 -9.00 -3.88
N ALA A 84 -15.34 -9.97 -4.79
CA ALA A 84 -14.28 -10.89 -5.17
C ALA A 84 -13.09 -10.18 -5.84
N GLU A 85 -13.35 -9.19 -6.69
CA GLU A 85 -12.29 -8.40 -7.33
C GLU A 85 -11.57 -7.52 -6.31
N PHE A 86 -12.30 -6.89 -5.38
CA PHE A 86 -11.69 -6.04 -4.36
C PHE A 86 -10.74 -6.82 -3.45
N ILE A 87 -11.15 -8.00 -2.97
CA ILE A 87 -10.27 -8.82 -2.13
C ILE A 87 -9.07 -9.35 -2.93
N TYR A 88 -9.30 -9.87 -4.14
CA TYR A 88 -8.24 -10.42 -4.99
C TYR A 88 -7.21 -9.36 -5.37
N ASP A 89 -7.65 -8.23 -5.95
CA ASP A 89 -6.76 -7.19 -6.44
C ASP A 89 -5.90 -6.62 -5.31
N ASN A 90 -6.48 -6.33 -4.14
CA ASN A 90 -5.73 -5.76 -3.03
C ASN A 90 -4.70 -6.75 -2.47
N ILE A 91 -5.08 -8.02 -2.26
CA ILE A 91 -4.15 -9.06 -1.80
C ILE A 91 -3.02 -9.26 -2.81
N MET A 92 -3.33 -9.37 -4.10
CA MET A 92 -2.31 -9.59 -5.12
C MET A 92 -1.35 -8.40 -5.21
N ILE A 93 -1.86 -7.17 -5.20
CA ILE A 93 -1.03 -5.96 -5.19
C ILE A 93 -0.09 -5.96 -3.98
N ALA A 94 -0.61 -6.18 -2.77
CA ALA A 94 0.19 -6.14 -1.56
C ALA A 94 1.21 -7.28 -1.51
N ALA A 95 0.79 -8.52 -1.75
CA ALA A 95 1.67 -9.69 -1.74
C ALA A 95 2.81 -9.55 -2.75
N ASN A 96 2.51 -9.15 -3.99
CA ASN A 96 3.52 -8.99 -5.03
C ASN A 96 4.53 -7.89 -4.67
N VAL A 97 4.06 -6.73 -4.21
CA VAL A 97 4.94 -5.60 -3.87
C VAL A 97 5.78 -5.91 -2.63
N ILE A 98 5.20 -6.49 -1.58
CA ILE A 98 5.92 -6.84 -0.35
C ILE A 98 6.98 -7.90 -0.66
N HIS A 99 6.63 -8.95 -1.41
CA HIS A 99 7.56 -10.01 -1.75
C HIS A 99 8.68 -9.50 -2.67
N ALA A 100 8.35 -8.75 -3.73
CA ALA A 100 9.34 -8.17 -4.63
C ALA A 100 10.28 -7.20 -3.90
N ALA A 101 9.76 -6.44 -2.92
CA ALA A 101 10.59 -5.58 -2.09
C ALA A 101 11.56 -6.37 -1.19
N TYR A 102 11.10 -7.47 -0.60
CA TYR A 102 11.94 -8.37 0.19
C TYR A 102 13.06 -8.99 -0.66
N THR A 103 12.73 -9.57 -1.81
CA THR A 103 13.69 -10.29 -2.67
C THR A 103 14.74 -9.37 -3.30
N ASN A 104 14.41 -8.08 -3.51
CA ASN A 104 15.34 -7.09 -4.06
C ASN A 104 16.08 -6.26 -2.99
N GLY A 105 15.89 -6.56 -1.70
CA GLY A 105 16.63 -5.90 -0.62
C GLY A 105 16.27 -4.42 -0.42
N ILE A 106 15.01 -4.05 -0.63
CA ILE A 106 14.51 -2.68 -0.41
C ILE A 106 14.72 -2.30 1.07
N LYS A 107 15.21 -1.08 1.33
CA LYS A 107 15.62 -0.65 2.68
C LYS A 107 14.42 -0.51 3.62
N LYS A 108 13.29 -0.01 3.13
CA LYS A 108 12.05 0.13 3.90
C LYS A 108 10.84 0.27 2.98
N LEU A 109 9.74 -0.35 3.38
CA LEU A 109 8.44 -0.23 2.73
C LEU A 109 7.40 0.29 3.74
N LEU A 110 6.54 1.19 3.30
CA LEU A 110 5.34 1.62 4.04
C LEU A 110 4.09 1.12 3.30
N ASN A 111 3.39 0.16 3.90
CA ASN A 111 2.08 -0.30 3.43
C ASN A 111 0.97 0.50 4.13
N LEU A 112 0.05 1.08 3.36
CA LEU A 112 -1.02 1.89 3.93
C LEU A 112 -2.26 1.05 4.21
N GLY A 113 -2.55 0.88 5.49
CA GLY A 113 -3.80 0.30 6.01
C GLY A 113 -4.99 1.26 5.90
N SER A 114 -6.11 0.85 6.49
CA SER A 114 -7.34 1.65 6.57
C SER A 114 -7.97 1.47 7.95
N SER A 115 -8.61 2.50 8.51
CA SER A 115 -9.34 2.37 9.78
C SER A 115 -10.54 1.41 9.69
N CYS A 116 -11.01 1.07 8.49
CA CYS A 116 -12.09 0.11 8.29
C CYS A 116 -11.71 -1.34 8.66
N ILE A 117 -10.45 -1.59 9.04
CA ILE A 117 -9.97 -2.90 9.55
C ILE A 117 -10.34 -3.16 11.00
N TYR A 118 -10.77 -2.14 11.74
CA TYR A 118 -11.18 -2.30 13.14
C TYR A 118 -12.65 -2.76 13.24
N PRO A 119 -13.00 -3.49 14.30
CA PRO A 119 -14.39 -3.91 14.53
C PRO A 119 -15.36 -2.74 14.56
N LYS A 120 -16.58 -2.96 14.04
CA LYS A 120 -17.64 -1.94 13.97
C LYS A 120 -17.92 -1.28 15.33
N SER A 121 -17.87 -2.07 16.39
CA SER A 121 -18.20 -1.65 17.77
C SER A 121 -16.96 -1.45 18.66
N ALA A 122 -15.79 -1.21 18.07
CA ALA A 122 -14.58 -0.97 18.84
C ALA A 122 -14.68 0.33 19.69
N PRO A 123 -14.20 0.31 20.95
CA PRO A 123 -14.26 1.48 21.84
C PRO A 123 -13.37 2.62 21.32
N GLN A 124 -13.78 3.86 21.60
CA GLN A 124 -13.07 5.07 21.18
C GLN A 124 -12.26 5.67 22.34
N PRO A 125 -11.04 6.19 22.08
CA PRO A 125 -10.35 6.23 20.78
C PRO A 125 -9.87 4.84 20.34
N LEU A 126 -9.90 4.59 19.02
CA LEU A 126 -9.37 3.35 18.44
C LEU A 126 -7.89 3.18 18.78
N LYS A 127 -7.52 1.97 19.21
CA LYS A 127 -6.14 1.55 19.47
C LYS A 127 -5.77 0.38 18.57
N GLU A 128 -4.48 0.24 18.29
CA GLU A 128 -3.91 -0.83 17.47
C GLU A 128 -4.27 -2.22 18.01
N GLU A 129 -4.35 -2.37 19.34
CA GLU A 129 -4.72 -3.61 20.02
C GLU A 129 -6.15 -4.09 19.75
N TYR A 130 -7.02 -3.26 19.14
CA TYR A 130 -8.40 -3.64 18.83
C TYR A 130 -8.55 -4.36 17.48
N LEU A 131 -7.48 -4.49 16.70
CA LEU A 131 -7.50 -5.24 15.45
C LEU A 131 -7.95 -6.69 15.68
N LEU A 132 -8.87 -7.20 14.85
CA LEU A 132 -9.42 -8.56 14.95
C LEU A 132 -10.15 -8.93 16.27
N THR A 133 -10.53 -7.95 17.11
CA THR A 133 -11.22 -8.22 18.39
C THR A 133 -12.74 -8.41 18.27
N GLY A 134 -13.31 -8.31 17.07
CA GLY A 134 -14.75 -8.42 16.83
C GLY A 134 -15.15 -8.36 15.35
N LEU A 135 -16.45 -8.33 15.07
CA LEU A 135 -16.99 -8.32 13.70
C LEU A 135 -16.71 -7.00 12.98
N LEU A 136 -16.32 -7.13 11.71
CA LEU A 136 -16.10 -6.01 10.78
C LEU A 136 -17.44 -5.47 10.27
N GLU A 137 -17.43 -4.24 9.74
CA GLU A 137 -18.60 -3.67 9.07
C GLU A 137 -18.91 -4.48 7.78
N PRO A 138 -20.11 -5.09 7.63
CA PRO A 138 -20.41 -6.00 6.52
C PRO A 138 -20.25 -5.42 5.12
N THR A 139 -20.41 -4.09 4.96
CA THR A 139 -20.25 -3.41 3.67
C THR A 139 -18.80 -3.25 3.23
N ASN A 140 -17.86 -3.29 4.18
CA ASN A 140 -16.43 -3.10 3.93
C ASN A 140 -15.60 -4.36 4.21
N GLU A 141 -16.22 -5.44 4.71
CA GLU A 141 -15.55 -6.66 5.14
C GLU A 141 -14.55 -7.23 4.11
N PRO A 142 -14.85 -7.35 2.79
CA PRO A 142 -13.87 -7.87 1.83
C PRO A 142 -12.61 -7.00 1.70
N TYR A 143 -12.76 -5.67 1.75
CA TYR A 143 -11.65 -4.73 1.70
C TYR A 143 -10.85 -4.73 3.02
N ALA A 144 -11.55 -4.78 4.15
CA ALA A 144 -10.97 -4.83 5.47
C ALA A 144 -10.15 -6.12 5.68
N VAL A 145 -10.67 -7.27 5.27
CA VAL A 145 -9.95 -8.57 5.35
C VAL A 145 -8.67 -8.55 4.51
N ALA A 146 -8.71 -7.99 3.29
CA ALA A 146 -7.50 -7.83 2.48
C ALA A 146 -6.46 -6.99 3.23
N LYS A 147 -6.86 -5.83 3.77
CA LYS A 147 -5.95 -4.94 4.50
C LYS A 147 -5.41 -5.53 5.81
N ILE A 148 -6.21 -6.30 6.55
CA ILE A 148 -5.76 -7.02 7.75
C ILE A 148 -4.68 -8.03 7.38
N ARG A 149 -4.86 -8.76 6.28
CA ARG A 149 -3.91 -9.79 5.83
C ARG A 149 -2.58 -9.21 5.37
N ASP A 150 -2.58 -7.96 4.91
CA ASP A 150 -1.41 -7.25 4.40
C ASP A 150 -0.69 -6.39 5.46
N SER A 151 -1.23 -6.32 6.68
CA SER A 151 -0.70 -5.57 7.83
C SER A 151 0.27 -6.42 8.65
#